data_AF-A0A0E2YY81-F1
#
_entry.id   AF-A0A0E2YY81-F1
#
_cell.length_a   1.000
_cell.length_b   1.000
_cell.length_c   1.000
_cell.angle_alpha   90.00
_cell.angle_beta   90.00
_cell.angle_gamma   90.00
#
_symmetry.space_group_name_H-M   'P 1'
#
loop_
_entity.id
_entity.type
_entity.pdbx_description
1 polymer ?
#
loop_
_entity_poly.entity_id
_entity_poly.type
_entity_poly.pdbx_seq_one_letter_code
_entity_poly.pdbx_strand_id
1 'polypeptide(L)'
;MTVWNKFGVTGWPTIAIIDPNGTLVYRQSGEGQKEMIEDTIDVLLEKHEKSHTLAREPIKIVKTIQKTNAILSFPGKISISNSKIAISDSNHNRIIVTDLV
;
A
#
# COMPACT_ATOMS: atom_id res chain seq x y z
N MET A 1 -7.95 9.95 15.23
CA MET A 1 -8.86 8.80 15.00
C MET A 1 -10.18 9.17 14.30
N THR A 2 -10.42 10.43 13.87
CA THR A 2 -11.74 10.84 13.35
C THR A 2 -12.17 10.08 12.09
N VAL A 3 -11.31 9.96 11.08
CA VAL A 3 -11.63 9.22 9.84
C VAL A 3 -11.84 7.74 10.14
N TRP A 4 -10.92 7.13 10.89
CA TRP A 4 -11.00 5.73 11.32
C TRP A 4 -12.35 5.37 11.95
N ASN A 5 -12.80 6.17 12.92
CA ASN A 5 -14.07 5.95 13.60
C ASN A 5 -15.27 6.24 12.69
N LYS A 6 -15.21 7.27 11.84
CA LYS A 6 -16.29 7.61 10.90
C LYS A 6 -16.53 6.53 9.85
N PHE A 7 -15.49 5.84 9.42
CA PHE A 7 -15.60 4.68 8.53
C PHE A 7 -15.86 3.36 9.28
N GLY A 8 -16.04 3.42 10.62
CA GLY A 8 -16.34 2.27 11.45
C GLY A 8 -15.24 1.20 11.44
N VAL A 9 -13.98 1.59 11.23
CA VAL A 9 -12.87 0.65 11.07
C VAL A 9 -12.63 -0.12 12.38
N THR A 10 -12.61 -1.46 12.29
CA THR A 10 -12.43 -2.36 13.45
C THR A 10 -11.15 -3.19 13.40
N GLY A 11 -10.44 -3.20 12.27
CA GLY A 11 -9.23 -4.01 12.09
C GLY A 11 -8.29 -3.45 11.03
N TRP A 12 -7.03 -3.86 11.11
CA TRP A 12 -6.02 -3.55 10.10
C TRP A 12 -5.70 -4.79 9.25
N PRO A 13 -5.62 -4.67 7.91
CA PRO A 13 -6.07 -3.54 7.11
C PRO A 13 -7.60 -3.48 7.00
N THR A 14 -8.15 -2.33 6.62
CA THR A 14 -9.55 -2.18 6.17
C THR A 14 -9.57 -1.43 4.86
N ILE A 15 -10.26 -1.99 3.87
CA ILE A 15 -10.45 -1.37 2.57
C ILE A 15 -11.86 -0.78 2.52
N ALA A 16 -11.97 0.44 2.01
CA ALA A 16 -13.22 1.14 1.75
C ALA A 16 -13.21 1.67 0.32
N ILE A 17 -14.26 1.38 -0.46
CA ILE A 17 -14.42 1.89 -1.82
C ILE A 17 -15.56 2.90 -1.81
N ILE A 18 -15.28 4.08 -2.36
CA ILE A 18 -16.23 5.20 -2.46
C ILE A 18 -16.43 5.49 -3.95
N ASP A 19 -17.70 5.59 -4.37
CA ASP A 19 -18.03 5.89 -5.77
C ASP A 19 -17.86 7.40 -6.09
N PRO A 20 -17.90 7.80 -7.37
CA PRO A 20 -17.78 9.22 -7.77
C PRO A 20 -18.82 10.17 -7.14
N ASN A 21 -19.95 9.65 -6.64
CA ASN A 21 -20.97 10.45 -5.96
C ASN A 21 -20.70 10.62 -4.45
N GLY A 22 -19.60 10.04 -3.94
CA GLY A 22 -19.25 10.06 -2.52
C GLY A 22 -19.92 8.96 -1.69
N THR A 23 -20.50 7.95 -2.34
CA THR A 23 -21.18 6.85 -1.64
C THR A 23 -20.18 5.77 -1.23
N LEU A 24 -20.19 5.36 0.03
CA LEU A 24 -19.43 4.18 0.48
C LEU A 24 -20.14 2.91 -0.03
N VAL A 25 -19.52 2.23 -0.99
CA VAL A 25 -20.11 1.07 -1.69
C VAL A 25 -19.53 -0.27 -1.24
N TYR A 26 -18.32 -0.25 -0.68
CA TYR A 26 -17.68 -1.44 -0.14
C TYR A 26 -16.87 -1.08 1.10
N ARG A 27 -16.88 -1.97 2.10
CA ARG A 27 -16.04 -1.86 3.28
C ARG A 27 -15.84 -3.21 3.92
N GLN A 28 -14.59 -3.63 4.09
CA GLN A 28 -14.27 -4.91 4.70
C GLN A 28 -12.88 -4.91 5.36
N SER A 29 -12.80 -5.52 6.53
CA SER A 29 -11.57 -5.66 7.31
C SER A 29 -10.89 -7.00 7.05
N GLY A 30 -9.56 -7.02 7.17
CA GLY A 30 -8.71 -8.20 6.97
C GLY A 30 -7.94 -8.18 5.65
N GLU A 31 -7.14 -9.21 5.41
CA GLU A 31 -6.40 -9.40 4.15
C GLU A 31 -7.14 -10.37 3.20
N GLY A 32 -6.61 -10.56 1.99
CA GLY A 32 -7.12 -11.59 1.05
C GLY A 32 -8.36 -11.21 0.24
N GLN A 33 -8.73 -9.94 0.21
CA GLN A 33 -10.00 -9.47 -0.39
C GLN A 33 -9.91 -9.14 -1.90
N LYS A 34 -8.91 -9.66 -2.60
CA LYS A 34 -8.56 -9.23 -3.97
C LYS A 34 -9.76 -9.35 -4.94
N GLU A 35 -10.36 -10.53 -5.02
CA GLU A 35 -11.45 -10.82 -5.96
C GLU A 35 -12.66 -9.90 -5.73
N MET A 36 -13.11 -9.77 -4.48
CA MET A 36 -14.22 -8.87 -4.13
C MET A 36 -13.93 -7.40 -4.45
N ILE A 37 -12.68 -6.96 -4.31
CA ILE A 37 -12.27 -5.60 -4.66
C ILE A 37 -12.30 -5.41 -6.17
N GLU A 38 -11.75 -6.36 -6.94
CA GLU A 38 -11.75 -6.33 -8.41
C GLU A 38 -13.20 -6.31 -8.95
N ASP A 39 -14.04 -7.24 -8.52
CA ASP A 39 -15.45 -7.31 -8.92
C ASP A 39 -16.21 -6.02 -8.58
N THR A 40 -15.98 -5.46 -7.38
CA THR A 40 -16.61 -4.20 -6.98
C THR A 40 -16.17 -3.06 -7.88
N ILE A 41 -14.87 -2.96 -8.19
CA ILE A 41 -14.34 -1.91 -9.05
C ILE A 41 -14.90 -2.04 -10.47
N ASP A 42 -14.93 -3.24 -11.03
CA ASP A 42 -15.44 -3.49 -12.39
C ASP A 42 -16.92 -3.07 -12.54
N VAL A 43 -17.75 -3.45 -11.57
CA VAL A 43 -19.17 -3.06 -11.53
C VAL A 43 -19.34 -1.54 -11.44
N LEU A 44 -18.52 -0.87 -10.62
CA LEU A 44 -18.57 0.59 -10.49
C LEU A 44 -18.10 1.28 -11.76
N LEU A 45 -17.02 0.81 -12.39
CA LEU A 45 -16.54 1.37 -13.64
C LEU A 45 -17.60 1.28 -14.73
N GLU A 46 -18.25 0.13 -14.90
CA GLU A 46 -19.33 -0.03 -15.89
C GLU A 46 -20.51 0.92 -15.61
N LYS A 47 -20.95 1.00 -14.35
CA LYS A 47 -22.06 1.88 -13.93
C LYS A 47 -21.74 3.36 -14.15
N HIS A 48 -20.54 3.78 -13.77
CA HIS A 48 -20.16 5.20 -13.79
C HIS A 48 -19.72 5.68 -15.18
N GLU A 49 -19.28 4.77 -16.05
CA GLU A 49 -19.09 5.03 -17.48
C GLU A 49 -20.42 5.36 -18.16
N LYS A 50 -21.45 4.51 -17.98
CA LYS A 50 -22.80 4.72 -18.53
C LYS A 50 -23.47 6.01 -18.06
N SER A 51 -23.16 6.45 -16.85
CA SER A 51 -23.71 7.69 -16.27
C SER A 51 -22.81 8.92 -16.48
N HIS A 52 -21.68 8.77 -17.16
CA HIS A 52 -20.71 9.85 -17.43
C HIS A 52 -20.24 10.60 -16.18
N THR A 53 -20.10 9.89 -15.06
CA THR A 53 -19.65 10.45 -13.77
C THR A 53 -18.19 10.19 -13.45
N LEU A 54 -17.50 9.37 -14.27
CA LEU A 54 -16.06 9.13 -14.10
C LEU A 54 -15.23 10.39 -14.40
N ALA A 55 -14.18 10.59 -13.61
CA ALA A 55 -13.21 11.64 -13.84
C ALA A 55 -12.47 11.41 -15.16
N ARG A 56 -12.34 12.46 -15.98
CA ARG A 56 -11.63 12.40 -17.28
C ARG A 56 -10.20 12.89 -17.22
N GLU A 57 -9.87 13.65 -16.18
CA GLU A 57 -8.53 14.18 -15.97
C GLU A 57 -7.73 13.26 -15.05
N PRO A 58 -6.44 13.03 -15.35
CA PRO A 58 -5.58 12.24 -14.47
C PRO A 58 -5.35 12.98 -13.15
N ILE A 59 -5.34 12.21 -12.06
CA ILE A 59 -4.98 12.74 -10.74
C ILE A 59 -3.50 13.15 -10.76
N LYS A 60 -3.20 14.35 -10.27
CA LYS A 60 -1.82 14.80 -10.07
C LYS A 60 -1.19 14.06 -8.89
N ILE A 61 -0.41 13.02 -9.18
CA ILE A 61 0.36 12.30 -8.17
C ILE A 61 1.68 13.02 -7.93
N VAL A 62 1.87 13.54 -6.72
CA VAL A 62 3.16 14.10 -6.29
C VAL A 62 3.99 12.98 -5.68
N LYS A 63 5.20 12.74 -6.19
CA LYS A 63 6.14 11.80 -5.54
C LYS A 63 6.59 12.41 -4.21
N THR A 64 6.26 11.75 -3.11
CA THR A 64 6.54 12.25 -1.76
C THR A 64 7.98 11.98 -1.30
N ILE A 65 8.72 11.07 -1.95
CA ILE A 65 10.04 10.63 -1.49
C ILE A 65 11.04 10.65 -2.65
N GLN A 66 12.11 11.44 -2.51
CA GLN A 66 13.33 11.24 -3.29
C GLN A 66 14.10 10.06 -2.71
N LYS A 67 14.46 9.10 -3.57
CA LYS A 67 15.42 8.05 -3.17
C LYS A 67 16.75 8.72 -2.86
N THR A 68 17.19 8.63 -1.60
CA THR A 68 18.56 8.98 -1.23
C THR A 68 19.49 7.85 -1.68
N ASN A 69 20.64 8.19 -2.28
CA ASN A 69 21.71 7.22 -2.58
C ASN A 69 22.47 6.84 -1.30
N ALA A 70 21.75 6.28 -0.32
CA ALA A 70 22.33 5.79 0.91
C ALA A 70 23.03 4.43 0.68
N ILE A 71 24.02 4.10 1.50
CA ILE A 71 24.71 2.80 1.43
C ILE A 71 23.75 1.67 1.82
N LEU A 72 22.87 1.89 2.80
CA LEU A 72 21.78 1.00 3.21
C LEU A 72 20.43 1.69 3.00
N SER A 73 19.38 0.91 2.72
CA SER A 73 18.03 1.40 2.50
C SER A 73 17.03 0.47 3.18
N PHE A 74 16.42 0.97 4.27
CA PHE A 74 15.48 0.26 5.14
C PHE A 74 15.96 -1.15 5.54
N PRO A 75 17.12 -1.28 6.21
CA PRO A 75 17.63 -2.58 6.61
C PRO A 75 16.70 -3.21 7.67
N GLY A 76 16.09 -4.36 7.33
CA GLY A 76 15.04 -4.96 8.16
C GLY A 76 15.54 -5.93 9.25
N LYS A 77 16.72 -6.55 9.03
CA LYS A 77 17.31 -7.56 9.93
C LYS A 77 18.84 -7.54 9.87
N ILE A 78 19.45 -8.04 10.94
CA ILE A 78 20.88 -8.32 11.06
C ILE A 78 21.07 -9.71 11.69
N SER A 79 22.11 -10.42 11.27
CA SER A 79 22.54 -11.69 11.87
C SER A 79 24.06 -11.72 11.96
N ILE A 80 24.59 -12.40 12.97
CA ILE A 80 26.03 -12.48 13.23
C ILE A 80 26.40 -13.96 13.38
N SER A 81 27.49 -14.37 12.72
CA SER A 81 28.05 -15.72 12.86
C SER A 81 29.56 -15.65 12.75
N ASN A 82 30.26 -16.14 13.79
CA ASN A 82 31.71 -15.96 13.96
C ASN A 82 32.09 -14.46 13.82
N SER A 83 33.10 -14.15 13.01
CA SER A 83 33.53 -12.78 12.68
C SER A 83 32.82 -12.20 11.45
N LYS A 84 31.59 -12.62 11.14
CA LYS A 84 30.80 -12.10 10.01
C LYS A 84 29.45 -11.55 10.44
N ILE A 85 29.05 -10.48 9.77
CA ILE A 85 27.74 -9.84 9.89
C ILE A 85 27.01 -9.99 8.55
N ALA A 86 25.76 -10.43 8.60
CA ALA A 86 24.83 -10.41 7.48
C ALA A 86 23.74 -9.35 7.74
N ILE A 87 23.56 -8.41 6.81
CA ILE A 87 22.56 -7.34 6.87
C ILE A 87 21.54 -7.56 5.76
N SER A 88 20.25 -7.62 6.11
CA SER A 88 19.16 -7.56 5.13
C SER A 88 18.93 -6.10 4.74
N ASP A 89 19.50 -5.68 3.61
CA ASP A 89 19.35 -4.34 3.04
C ASP A 89 18.08 -4.29 2.18
N SER A 90 16.93 -4.34 2.85
CA SER A 90 15.66 -4.81 2.29
C SER A 90 15.15 -3.95 1.13
N ASN A 91 15.31 -2.63 1.17
CA ASN A 91 14.85 -1.76 0.07
C ASN A 91 15.90 -1.56 -1.04
N HIS A 92 17.10 -2.11 -0.87
CA HIS A 92 18.01 -2.40 -1.99
C HIS A 92 17.85 -3.83 -2.53
N ASN A 93 16.95 -4.63 -1.96
CA ASN A 93 16.68 -6.02 -2.34
C ASN A 93 17.94 -6.91 -2.36
N ARG A 94 18.82 -6.76 -1.34
CA ARG A 94 20.07 -7.53 -1.25
C ARG A 94 20.42 -7.93 0.19
N ILE A 95 21.33 -8.89 0.31
CA ILE A 95 22.02 -9.22 1.58
C ILE A 95 23.46 -8.74 1.47
N ILE A 96 23.95 -8.05 2.49
CA ILE A 96 25.35 -7.63 2.60
C ILE A 96 26.02 -8.52 3.64
N VAL A 97 27.13 -9.15 3.29
CA VAL A 97 27.99 -9.87 4.24
C VAL A 97 29.28 -9.08 4.41
N THR A 98 29.62 -8.75 5.64
CA THR A 98 30.85 -8.02 5.99
C THR A 98 31.49 -8.64 7.23
N ASP A 99 32.74 -8.29 7.50
CA ASP A 99 33.44 -8.79 8.67
C ASP A 99 33.09 -7.95 9.91
N LEU A 100 33.05 -8.61 11.07
CA LEU A 100 32.89 -7.98 12.38
C LEU A 100 34.27 -7.42 12.77
N VAL A 101 34.46 -6.12 12.57
CA VAL A 101 35.71 -5.41 12.92
C VAL A 101 35.82 -5.26 14.44
#